data_AF-A0A6L9LEA9-F1
#
_entry.id   AF-A0A6L9LEA9-F1
#
_cell.length_a   1.000
_cell.length_b   1.000
_cell.length_c   1.000
_cell.angle_alpha   90.00
_cell.angle_beta   90.00
_cell.angle_gamma   90.00
#
_symmetry.space_group_name_H-M   'P 1'
#
loop_
_entity.id
_entity.type
_entity.pdbx_description
1 polymer ?
#
loop_
_entity_poly.entity_id
_entity_poly.type
_entity_poly.pdbx_seq_one_letter_code
_entity_poly.pdbx_strand_id
1 'polypeptide(L)'
;MIKPLIAQFAFAGTSVNSDRACGYLFDLDLGYYRAAYQGGETEEVLNILMCTEYFEIKLRRYIAGFYKTQRSLMAEVRMFLAESPKGAPEIIRSIIQSTRTFFLEQEWYELMPRLEKAAKRIESLLTSAPL
;
A
#
# COMPACT_ATOMS: atom_id res chain seq x y z
N MET A 1 -13.83 -10.43 -15.92
CA MET A 1 -12.91 -9.60 -15.11
C MET A 1 -12.40 -8.48 -16.01
N ILE A 2 -12.88 -7.25 -15.84
CA ILE A 2 -12.40 -6.12 -16.65
C ILE A 2 -11.02 -5.75 -16.08
N LYS A 3 -9.94 -6.29 -16.66
CA LYS A 3 -8.61 -5.69 -16.46
C LYS A 3 -8.80 -4.19 -16.72
N PRO A 4 -8.39 -3.29 -15.81
CA PRO A 4 -8.63 -1.89 -16.03
C PRO A 4 -7.82 -1.48 -17.26
N LEU A 5 -8.49 -1.30 -18.40
CA LEU A 5 -7.92 -0.72 -19.64
C LEU A 5 -7.08 0.52 -19.33
N ILE A 6 -7.47 1.24 -18.28
CA ILE A 6 -6.78 2.37 -17.68
C ILE A 6 -5.28 2.10 -17.47
N ALA A 7 -4.88 0.93 -16.99
CA ALA A 7 -3.48 0.68 -16.68
C ALA A 7 -2.63 0.26 -17.89
N GLN A 8 -3.23 -0.34 -18.94
CA GLN A 8 -2.54 -0.52 -20.22
C GLN A 8 -2.24 0.83 -20.90
N PHE A 9 -3.15 1.81 -20.79
CA PHE A 9 -2.91 3.15 -21.31
C PHE A 9 -2.05 4.01 -20.38
N ALA A 10 -2.15 3.84 -19.06
CA ALA A 10 -1.40 4.64 -18.09
C ALA A 10 0.13 4.39 -18.13
N PHE A 11 0.54 3.24 -18.67
CA PHE A 11 1.94 2.83 -18.82
C PHE A 11 2.33 2.60 -20.29
N ALA A 12 1.54 3.11 -21.24
CA ALA A 12 1.89 3.03 -22.65
C ALA A 12 3.17 3.84 -22.92
N GLY A 13 4.18 3.20 -23.50
CA GLY A 13 5.46 3.83 -23.83
C GLY A 13 6.47 3.94 -22.67
N THR A 14 6.25 3.23 -21.57
CA THR A 14 7.21 3.13 -20.44
C THR A 14 7.92 1.77 -20.44
N SER A 15 8.96 1.60 -19.59
CA SER A 15 9.59 0.29 -19.34
C SER A 15 8.72 -0.62 -18.47
N VAL A 16 7.64 -0.10 -17.89
CA VAL A 16 6.75 -0.84 -17.00
C VAL A 16 6.01 -1.93 -17.79
N ASN A 17 6.23 -3.18 -17.40
CA ASN A 17 5.37 -4.27 -17.83
C ASN A 17 3.95 -4.04 -17.30
N SER A 18 3.08 -3.54 -18.17
CA SER A 18 1.74 -3.07 -17.80
C SER A 18 0.89 -4.18 -17.17
N ASP A 19 1.00 -5.43 -17.65
CA ASP A 19 0.25 -6.55 -17.09
C ASP A 19 0.71 -6.90 -15.68
N ARG A 20 2.03 -6.92 -15.43
CA ARG A 20 2.57 -7.15 -14.09
C ARG A 20 2.26 -6.01 -13.13
N ALA A 21 2.36 -4.76 -13.59
CA ALA A 21 1.98 -3.59 -12.80
C ALA A 21 0.48 -3.58 -12.49
N CYS A 22 -0.38 -3.97 -13.45
CA CYS A 22 -1.80 -4.20 -13.19
C CYS A 22 -2.01 -5.26 -12.11
N GLY A 23 -1.34 -6.41 -12.24
CA GLY A 23 -1.44 -7.48 -11.25
C GLY A 23 -1.09 -6.96 -9.86
N TYR A 24 0.10 -6.39 -9.70
CA TYR A 24 0.56 -5.89 -8.41
C TYR A 24 -0.31 -4.78 -7.83
N LEU A 25 -0.63 -3.75 -8.61
CA LEU A 25 -1.31 -2.55 -8.10
C LEU A 25 -2.80 -2.75 -7.82
N PHE A 26 -3.43 -3.73 -8.46
CA PHE A 26 -4.87 -3.97 -8.39
C PHE A 26 -5.23 -5.30 -7.73
N ASP A 27 -4.26 -6.11 -7.33
CA ASP A 27 -4.51 -7.23 -6.45
C ASP A 27 -5.01 -6.71 -5.09
N LEU A 28 -6.17 -7.21 -4.69
CA LEU A 28 -6.85 -6.84 -3.45
C LEU A 28 -6.78 -7.96 -2.41
N ASP A 29 -6.26 -9.13 -2.78
CA ASP A 29 -6.16 -10.31 -1.90
C ASP A 29 -4.69 -10.59 -1.59
N LEU A 30 -4.16 -9.91 -0.57
CA LEU A 30 -2.76 -10.09 -0.14
C LEU A 30 -2.56 -11.37 0.68
N GLY A 31 -3.64 -11.94 1.23
CA GLY A 31 -3.68 -13.28 1.82
C GLY A 31 -3.11 -13.43 3.23
N TYR A 32 -2.44 -12.43 3.79
CA TYR A 32 -1.84 -12.49 5.13
C TYR A 32 -2.90 -12.66 6.23
N TYR A 33 -3.99 -11.88 6.17
CA TYR A 33 -5.09 -11.97 7.13
C TYR A 33 -5.78 -13.33 7.04
N ARG A 34 -6.09 -13.79 5.82
CA ARG A 34 -6.74 -15.08 5.61
C ARG A 34 -5.89 -16.23 6.14
N ALA A 35 -4.58 -16.20 5.87
CA ALA A 35 -3.66 -17.22 6.35
C ALA A 35 -3.60 -17.24 7.88
N ALA A 36 -3.51 -16.07 8.53
CA ALA A 36 -3.51 -15.96 9.98
C ALA A 36 -4.83 -16.43 10.62
N TYR A 37 -5.97 -16.08 10.01
CA TYR A 37 -7.27 -16.52 10.47
C TYR A 37 -7.41 -18.06 10.43
N GLN A 38 -6.95 -18.67 9.33
CA GLN A 38 -6.94 -20.13 9.19
C GLN A 38 -5.94 -20.81 10.15
N GLY A 39 -4.86 -20.13 10.49
CA GLY A 39 -3.85 -20.58 11.46
C GLY A 39 -4.30 -20.49 12.92
N GLY A 40 -5.44 -19.86 13.22
CA GLY A 40 -5.93 -19.68 14.58
C GLY A 40 -5.16 -18.63 15.38
N GLU A 41 -4.63 -17.62 14.69
CA GLU A 41 -3.96 -16.48 15.32
C GLU A 41 -4.91 -15.68 16.24
N THR A 42 -4.33 -14.94 17.18
CA THR A 42 -5.09 -14.13 18.13
C THR A 42 -5.83 -12.97 17.45
N GLU A 43 -6.92 -12.50 18.04
CA GLU A 43 -7.67 -11.34 17.53
C GLU A 43 -6.79 -10.08 17.39
N GLU A 44 -5.84 -9.89 18.30
CA GLU A 44 -4.85 -8.81 18.22
C GLU A 44 -3.99 -8.91 16.96
N VAL A 45 -3.46 -10.10 16.66
CA VAL A 45 -2.66 -10.34 15.45
C VAL A 45 -3.53 -10.15 14.20
N LEU A 46 -4.77 -10.65 14.21
CA LEU A 46 -5.71 -10.49 13.11
C LEU A 46 -6.04 -9.02 12.82
N ASN A 47 -6.23 -8.20 13.86
CA ASN A 47 -6.48 -6.77 13.70
C ASN A 47 -5.29 -6.03 13.09
N ILE A 48 -4.07 -6.33 13.56
CA ILE A 48 -2.84 -5.75 13.00
C ILE A 48 -2.68 -6.14 11.52
N LEU A 49 -2.88 -7.42 11.19
CA LEU A 49 -2.75 -7.91 9.81
C LEU A 49 -3.83 -7.33 8.90
N MET A 50 -5.05 -7.18 9.39
CA MET A 50 -6.13 -6.51 8.68
C MET A 50 -5.75 -5.05 8.35
N CYS A 51 -5.29 -4.28 9.34
CA CYS A 51 -4.84 -2.90 9.11
C CYS A 51 -3.65 -2.82 8.15
N THR A 52 -2.73 -3.79 8.25
CA THR A 52 -1.56 -3.93 7.36
C THR A 52 -2.02 -4.10 5.89
N GLU A 53 -2.92 -5.06 5.64
CA GLU A 53 -3.45 -5.31 4.30
C GLU A 53 -4.22 -4.10 3.75
N TYR A 54 -5.09 -3.50 4.56
CA TYR A 54 -5.84 -2.33 4.13
C TYR A 54 -4.92 -1.17 3.77
N PHE A 55 -3.92 -0.87 4.61
CA PHE A 55 -2.93 0.16 4.31
C PHE A 55 -2.23 -0.10 2.98
N GLU A 56 -1.73 -1.33 2.77
CA GLU A 56 -1.02 -1.69 1.54
C GLU A 56 -1.91 -1.56 0.30
N ILE A 57 -3.17 -2.03 0.37
CA ILE A 57 -4.16 -1.87 -0.71
C ILE A 57 -4.40 -0.39 -1.02
N LYS A 58 -4.56 0.46 0.01
CA LYS A 58 -4.76 1.91 -0.20
C LYS A 58 -3.53 2.57 -0.80
N LEU A 59 -2.33 2.16 -0.39
CA LEU A 59 -1.07 2.66 -0.94
C LEU A 59 -0.94 2.31 -2.43
N ARG A 60 -1.17 1.04 -2.79
CA ARG A 60 -1.14 0.56 -4.18
C ARG A 60 -2.16 1.29 -5.05
N ARG A 61 -3.40 1.47 -4.58
CA ARG A 61 -4.44 2.25 -5.29
C ARG A 61 -4.05 3.72 -5.49
N TYR A 62 -3.41 4.34 -4.50
CA TYR A 62 -2.90 5.70 -4.62
C TYR A 62 -1.82 5.79 -5.70
N ILE A 63 -0.88 4.85 -5.73
CA ILE A 63 0.19 4.78 -6.73
C ILE A 63 -0.39 4.55 -8.14
N ALA A 64 -1.42 3.72 -8.27
CA ALA A 64 -2.15 3.50 -9.53
C ALA A 64 -2.90 4.73 -10.04
N GLY A 65 -3.05 5.79 -9.23
CA GLY A 65 -3.69 7.04 -9.66
C GLY A 65 -5.21 7.05 -9.58
N PHE A 66 -5.83 6.18 -8.77
CA PHE A 66 -7.28 6.26 -8.55
C PHE A 66 -7.70 7.59 -7.90
N TYR A 67 -8.86 8.11 -8.29
CA TYR A 67 -9.44 9.35 -7.75
C TYR A 67 -9.62 9.31 -6.22
N LYS A 68 -9.38 10.45 -5.55
CA LYS A 68 -9.59 10.67 -4.09
C LYS A 68 -8.80 9.74 -3.15
N THR A 69 -7.81 9.01 -3.66
CA THR A 69 -7.05 8.02 -2.90
C THR A 69 -6.15 8.60 -1.83
N GLN A 70 -5.63 9.82 -2.00
CA GLN A 70 -4.72 10.38 -1.00
C GLN A 70 -5.42 10.60 0.35
N ARG A 71 -6.67 11.11 0.35
CA ARG A 71 -7.44 11.28 1.59
C ARG A 71 -7.76 9.92 2.21
N SER A 72 -8.13 8.93 1.40
CA SER A 72 -8.39 7.57 1.87
C SER A 72 -7.14 6.90 2.46
N LEU A 73 -5.98 7.08 1.84
CA LEU A 73 -4.71 6.55 2.34
C LEU A 73 -4.35 7.19 3.69
N MET A 74 -4.49 8.51 3.83
CA MET A 74 -4.23 9.17 5.12
C MET A 74 -5.25 8.77 6.19
N ALA A 75 -6.51 8.49 5.82
CA ALA A 75 -7.50 7.98 6.78
C ALA A 75 -7.09 6.59 7.31
N GLU A 76 -6.63 5.72 6.41
CA GLU A 76 -6.15 4.38 6.76
C GLU A 76 -4.93 4.43 7.69
N VAL A 77 -3.97 5.31 7.41
CA VAL A 77 -2.81 5.50 8.29
C VAL A 77 -3.25 5.93 9.69
N ARG A 78 -4.22 6.84 9.81
CA ARG A 78 -4.75 7.26 11.13
C ARG A 78 -5.47 6.14 11.86
N MET A 79 -6.25 5.33 11.14
CA MET A 79 -6.90 4.16 11.74
C MET A 79 -5.86 3.16 12.25
N PHE A 80 -4.85 2.86 11.44
CA PHE A 80 -3.80 1.93 11.85
C PHE A 80 -3.02 2.45 13.07
N LEU A 81 -2.73 3.75 13.13
CA LEU A 81 -2.12 4.37 14.31
C LEU A 81 -3.02 4.31 15.55
N ALA A 82 -4.34 4.38 15.39
CA ALA A 82 -5.27 4.25 16.52
C ALA A 82 -5.32 2.82 17.06
N GLU A 83 -5.27 1.81 16.18
CA GLU A 83 -5.27 0.39 16.55
C GLU A 83 -3.92 -0.06 17.12
N SER A 84 -2.80 0.42 16.57
CA SER A 84 -1.45 0.05 17.02
C SER A 84 -0.49 1.25 17.04
N PRO A 85 -0.58 2.14 18.05
CA PRO A 85 0.22 3.37 18.10
C PRO A 85 1.73 3.14 18.03
N LYS A 86 2.20 2.04 18.63
CA LYS A 86 3.64 1.69 18.69
C LYS A 86 4.09 0.84 17.49
N GLY A 87 3.24 -0.07 17.00
CA GLY A 87 3.60 -1.02 15.94
C GLY A 87 3.36 -0.49 14.53
N ALA A 88 2.29 0.28 14.33
CA ALA A 88 1.90 0.79 13.01
C ALA A 88 3.00 1.63 12.33
N PRO A 89 3.74 2.54 13.01
CA PRO A 89 4.78 3.33 12.34
C PRO A 89 5.85 2.46 11.66
N GLU A 90 6.32 1.42 12.34
CA GLU A 90 7.37 0.52 11.81
C GLU A 90 6.85 -0.34 10.66
N ILE A 91 5.64 -0.88 10.79
CA ILE A 91 4.99 -1.67 9.73
C ILE A 91 4.76 -0.81 8.48
N ILE A 92 4.22 0.39 8.66
CA ILE A 92 3.96 1.34 7.56
C ILE A 92 5.27 1.68 6.82
N ARG A 93 6.35 1.99 7.55
CA ARG A 93 7.67 2.25 6.95
C ARG A 93 8.21 1.03 6.20
N SER A 94 8.08 -0.15 6.79
CA SER A 94 8.50 -1.41 6.17
C SER A 94 7.76 -1.68 4.85
N ILE A 95 6.45 -1.43 4.78
CA ILE A 95 5.66 -1.60 3.56
C ILE A 95 6.05 -0.59 2.48
N ILE A 96 6.28 0.68 2.86
CA ILE A 96 6.75 1.71 1.92
C ILE A 96 8.12 1.32 1.35
N GLN A 97 9.04 0.86 2.21
CA GLN A 97 10.37 0.44 1.79
C GLN A 97 10.32 -0.81 0.91
N SER A 98 9.51 -1.81 1.28
CA SER A 98 9.31 -3.02 0.48
C SER A 98 8.71 -2.71 -0.89
N THR A 99 7.72 -1.82 -0.94
CA THR A 99 7.14 -1.34 -2.20
C THR A 99 8.19 -0.62 -3.06
N ARG A 100 9.05 0.19 -2.44
CA ARG A 100 10.16 0.86 -3.12
C ARG A 100 11.14 -0.13 -3.72
N THR A 101 11.61 -1.09 -2.92
CA THR A 101 12.53 -2.14 -3.37
C THR A 101 11.93 -2.90 -4.54
N PHE A 102 10.66 -3.31 -4.42
CA PHE A 102 9.96 -4.00 -5.49
C PHE A 102 9.89 -3.18 -6.79
N PHE A 103 9.58 -1.89 -6.72
CA PHE A 103 9.58 -1.03 -7.91
C PHE A 103 10.96 -0.89 -8.55
N LEU A 104 12.02 -0.83 -7.75
CA LEU A 104 13.39 -0.76 -8.27
C LEU A 104 13.79 -2.07 -8.94
N GLU A 105 13.48 -3.22 -8.33
CA GLU A 105 13.76 -4.55 -8.89
C GLU A 105 13.00 -4.83 -10.19
N GLN A 106 11.79 -4.28 -10.31
CA GLN A 106 10.98 -4.40 -11.53
C GLN A 106 11.25 -3.28 -12.55
N GLU A 107 12.16 -2.35 -12.26
CA GLU A 107 12.48 -1.18 -13.10
C GLU A 107 11.25 -0.29 -13.39
N TRP A 108 10.34 -0.15 -12.41
CA TRP A 108 9.11 0.66 -12.50
C TRP A 108 9.33 2.09 -11.99
N TYR A 109 10.32 2.77 -12.53
CA TYR A 109 10.74 4.10 -12.07
C TYR A 109 9.63 5.16 -12.19
N GLU A 110 8.70 5.00 -13.13
CA GLU A 110 7.59 5.91 -13.37
C GLU A 110 6.57 5.92 -12.23
N LEU A 111 6.55 4.88 -11.39
CA LEU A 111 5.69 4.81 -10.19
C LEU A 111 6.31 5.49 -8.96
N MET A 112 7.64 5.65 -8.95
CA MET A 112 8.40 6.19 -7.83
C MET A 112 7.93 7.58 -7.38
N PRO A 113 7.66 8.57 -8.26
CA PRO A 113 7.24 9.90 -7.81
C PRO A 113 5.95 9.88 -6.96
N ARG A 114 5.02 8.96 -7.26
CA ARG A 114 3.80 8.81 -6.47
C ARG A 114 4.11 8.17 -5.13
N LEU A 115 4.89 7.09 -5.11
CA LEU A 115 5.33 6.45 -3.87
C LEU A 115 6.04 7.44 -2.94
N GLU A 116 6.98 8.22 -3.44
CA GLU A 116 7.72 9.22 -2.65
C GLU A 116 6.82 10.34 -2.12
N LYS A 117 5.85 10.77 -2.94
CA LYS A 117 4.84 11.73 -2.49
C LYS A 117 3.95 11.19 -1.37
N ALA A 118 3.58 9.90 -1.43
CA ALA A 118 2.87 9.25 -0.33
C ALA A 118 3.77 9.18 0.92
N ALA A 119 4.98 8.66 0.77
CA ALA A 119 5.94 8.48 1.85
C ALA A 119 6.20 9.78 2.63
N LYS A 120 6.44 10.90 1.94
CA LYS A 120 6.64 12.22 2.58
C LYS A 120 5.44 12.66 3.42
N ARG A 121 4.21 12.43 2.93
CA ARG A 121 2.99 12.81 3.65
C ARG A 121 2.72 11.88 4.83
N ILE A 122 2.97 10.59 4.65
CA ILE A 122 2.84 9.59 5.70
C ILE A 122 3.85 9.90 6.82
N GLU A 123 5.12 10.13 6.48
CA GLU A 123 6.14 10.44 7.48
C GLU A 123 5.79 11.70 8.26
N SER A 124 5.33 12.75 7.59
CA SER A 124 4.84 13.96 8.28
C SER A 124 3.70 13.66 9.25
N LEU A 125 2.83 12.70 8.94
CA LEU A 125 1.74 12.27 9.84
C LEU A 125 2.29 11.43 11.01
N LEU A 126 3.23 10.53 10.76
CA LEU A 126 3.88 9.70 11.77
C LEU A 126 4.66 10.55 12.79
N THR A 127 5.29 11.64 12.36
CA THR A 127 6.04 12.56 13.24
C THR A 127 5.16 13.59 13.96
N SER A 128 3.94 13.84 13.48
CA SER A 128 3.02 14.84 14.06
C SER A 128 1.96 14.23 14.97
N ALA A 129 1.78 12.91 14.96
CA ALA A 129 0.93 12.22 15.91
C ALA A 129 1.63 12.23 17.29
N PRO A 130 0.99 12.78 18.36
CA PRO A 130 1.51 12.58 19.71
C PRO A 130 1.44 11.10 20.05
N LEU A 131 2.59 10.52 20.43
CA LEU A 131 2.72 9.16 20.96
C LEU A 131 1.99 9.00 22.30
#